data_AF-A0A6L7GJA0-F1
#
_entry.id   AF-A0A6L7GJA0-F1
#
_cell.length_a   1.000
_cell.length_b   1.000
_cell.length_c   1.000
_cell.angle_alpha   90.00
_cell.angle_beta   90.00
_cell.angle_gamma   90.00
#
_symmetry.space_group_name_H-M   'P 1'
#
loop_
_entity.id
_entity.type
_entity.pdbx_description
1 polymer ?
#
loop_
_entity_poly.entity_id
_entity_poly.type
_entity_poly.pdbx_seq_one_letter_code
_entity_poly.pdbx_strand_id
1 'polypeptide(L)'
;MSNCGPQIKALFLFNHRFEANMPMLDRIYGGRFANRHFIMPFASQPGPRISRVAEQGRNFSGHLAQSARDWVEPGITHYVVVPDDLLLNPQIDENNLVAALKLAPGQAYIKNLISADALRFAWPWAGEVAATFRRSSRMLDTAALLPDAA
;
A
#
# COMPACT_ATOMS: atom_id res chain seq x y z
N MET A 1 26.47 -17.03 -0.31
CA MET A 1 25.55 -15.88 -0.25
C MET A 1 24.46 -16.14 -1.26
N SER A 2 23.30 -16.61 -0.82
CA SER A 2 22.20 -16.96 -1.73
C SER A 2 21.70 -15.70 -2.42
N ASN A 3 21.76 -15.70 -3.75
CA ASN A 3 21.30 -14.59 -4.58
C ASN A 3 19.76 -14.58 -4.55
N CYS A 4 19.18 -14.00 -3.50
CA CYS A 4 17.73 -13.86 -3.38
C CYS A 4 17.30 -12.69 -4.27
N GLY A 5 16.66 -13.00 -5.40
CA GLY A 5 16.03 -12.00 -6.25
C GLY A 5 14.97 -11.19 -5.50
N PRO A 6 14.47 -10.10 -6.09
CA PRO A 6 13.49 -9.24 -5.45
C PRO A 6 12.26 -10.04 -5.00
N GLN A 7 11.82 -9.79 -3.77
CA GLN A 7 10.62 -10.38 -3.18
C GLN A 7 9.54 -9.31 -3.17
N ILE A 8 8.46 -9.55 -3.90
CA ILE A 8 7.40 -8.57 -4.13
C ILE A 8 6.16 -8.95 -3.33
N LYS A 9 5.54 -7.97 -2.67
CA LYS A 9 4.19 -8.10 -2.11
C LYS A 9 3.25 -7.09 -2.78
N ALA A 10 2.11 -7.58 -3.27
CA ALA A 10 1.06 -6.72 -3.80
C ALA A 10 0.12 -6.27 -2.69
N LEU A 11 -0.08 -4.95 -2.59
CA LEU A 11 -0.97 -4.30 -1.65
C LEU A 11 -2.18 -3.76 -2.41
N PHE A 12 -3.36 -4.34 -2.20
CA PHE A 12 -4.60 -3.88 -2.78
C PHE A 12 -5.27 -2.88 -1.84
N LEU A 13 -5.42 -1.64 -2.31
CA LEU A 13 -5.87 -0.52 -1.50
C LEU A 13 -7.30 -0.14 -1.88
N PHE A 14 -8.24 -0.33 -0.97
CA PHE A 14 -9.65 -0.02 -1.21
C PHE A 14 -10.03 1.36 -0.68
N ASN A 15 -10.90 2.05 -1.42
CA ASN A 15 -11.50 3.29 -0.93
C ASN A 15 -12.74 3.04 -0.05
N HIS A 16 -13.37 1.87 -0.15
CA HIS A 16 -14.55 1.48 0.62
C HIS A 16 -14.46 0.03 1.08
N ARG A 17 -15.49 -0.40 1.81
CA ARG A 17 -15.61 -1.77 2.30
C ARG A 17 -16.12 -2.69 1.18
N PHE A 18 -15.18 -3.27 0.42
CA PHE A 18 -15.43 -4.11 -0.75
C PHE A 18 -14.85 -5.53 -0.62
N GLU A 19 -15.11 -6.24 0.48
CA GLU A 19 -14.63 -7.63 0.67
C GLU A 19 -15.09 -8.57 -0.45
N ALA A 20 -16.25 -8.28 -1.05
CA ALA A 20 -16.78 -9.03 -2.19
C ALA A 20 -15.85 -9.03 -3.42
N ASN A 21 -14.93 -8.06 -3.53
CA ASN A 21 -13.97 -7.99 -4.65
C ASN A 21 -12.74 -8.89 -4.44
N MET A 22 -12.47 -9.31 -3.20
CA MET A 22 -11.26 -10.09 -2.89
C MET A 22 -11.17 -11.41 -3.66
N PRO A 23 -12.24 -12.23 -3.79
CA PRO A 23 -12.18 -13.46 -4.58
C PRO A 23 -11.85 -13.21 -6.06
N MET A 24 -12.35 -12.11 -6.62
CA MET A 24 -12.05 -11.73 -8.01
C MET A 24 -10.59 -11.30 -8.16
N LEU A 25 -10.07 -10.51 -7.23
CA LEU A 25 -8.66 -10.11 -7.22
C LEU A 25 -7.74 -11.32 -7.04
N ASP A 26 -8.10 -12.28 -6.18
CA ASP A 26 -7.37 -13.53 -6.04
C ASP A 26 -7.38 -14.35 -7.33
N ARG A 27 -8.47 -14.36 -8.09
CA ARG A 27 -8.52 -15.00 -9.42
C ARG A 27 -7.62 -14.30 -10.45
N ILE A 28 -7.58 -12.97 -10.46
CA ILE A 28 -6.82 -12.17 -11.44
C ILE A 28 -5.32 -12.17 -11.12
N TYR A 29 -4.97 -12.05 -9.84
CA TYR A 29 -3.59 -11.83 -9.39
C TYR A 29 -2.95 -13.03 -8.70
N GLY A 30 -3.72 -14.07 -8.36
CA GLY A 30 -3.22 -15.22 -7.61
C GLY A 30 -2.07 -15.96 -8.30
N GLY A 31 -2.09 -16.04 -9.63
CA GLY A 31 -1.00 -16.60 -10.42
C GLY A 31 0.13 -15.62 -10.76
N ARG A 32 0.03 -14.35 -10.37
CA ARG A 32 0.97 -13.27 -10.74
C ARG A 32 1.75 -12.73 -9.54
N PHE A 33 1.16 -12.76 -8.36
CA PHE A 33 1.77 -12.32 -7.12
C PHE A 33 1.41 -13.33 -6.05
N ALA A 34 2.36 -14.09 -5.53
CA ALA A 34 2.12 -15.06 -4.46
C ALA A 34 1.75 -14.35 -3.15
N ASN A 35 2.44 -13.25 -2.84
CA ASN A 35 2.21 -12.45 -1.65
C ASN A 35 1.24 -11.29 -1.95
N ARG A 36 0.04 -11.35 -1.38
CA ARG A 36 -1.02 -10.34 -1.57
C ARG A 36 -1.65 -9.97 -0.23
N HIS A 37 -1.78 -8.67 0.02
CA HIS A 37 -2.42 -8.10 1.19
C HIS A 37 -3.46 -7.07 0.78
N PHE A 38 -4.58 -7.03 1.50
CA PHE A 38 -5.68 -6.11 1.27
C PHE A 38 -5.74 -5.07 2.38
N ILE A 39 -5.91 -3.80 2.04
CA ILE A 39 -6.02 -2.70 2.99
C ILE A 39 -7.36 -2.03 2.74
N MET A 40 -8.25 -2.09 3.74
CA MET A 40 -9.64 -1.74 3.52
C MET A 40 -10.25 -0.96 4.70
N PRO A 41 -10.93 0.17 4.44
CA PRO A 41 -11.67 0.89 5.44
C PRO A 41 -12.77 0.02 6.07
N PHE A 42 -12.76 -0.05 7.40
CA PHE A 42 -13.83 -0.70 8.18
C PHE A 42 -14.10 -2.15 7.78
N ALA A 43 -13.09 -2.86 7.27
CA ALA A 43 -13.16 -4.27 6.89
C ALA A 43 -13.82 -5.11 7.99
N SER A 44 -14.87 -5.86 7.69
CA SER A 44 -15.66 -6.60 8.68
C SER A 44 -14.86 -7.69 9.40
N GLN A 45 -13.92 -8.33 8.71
CA GLN A 45 -13.11 -9.43 9.23
C GLN A 45 -11.62 -9.17 8.90
N PRO A 46 -10.87 -8.46 9.77
CA PRO A 46 -9.41 -8.33 9.61
C PRO A 46 -8.73 -9.69 9.81
N GLY A 47 -7.54 -9.87 9.25
CA GLY A 47 -6.81 -11.12 9.34
C GLY A 47 -5.44 -11.07 8.66
N PRO A 48 -4.76 -12.22 8.49
CA PRO A 48 -3.38 -12.28 7.99
C PRO A 48 -3.18 -11.68 6.58
N ARG A 49 -4.25 -11.56 5.79
CA ARG A 49 -4.22 -10.99 4.44
C ARG A 49 -5.03 -9.70 4.30
N ILE A 50 -5.64 -9.19 5.38
CA ILE A 50 -6.49 -8.01 5.32
C ILE A 50 -6.34 -7.13 6.56
N SER A 51 -5.90 -5.89 6.34
CA SER A 51 -5.87 -4.83 7.35
C SER A 51 -7.16 -4.02 7.34
N ARG A 52 -7.73 -3.85 8.53
CA ARG A 52 -8.78 -2.86 8.78
C ARG A 52 -8.14 -1.52 9.08
N VAL A 53 -8.54 -0.48 8.36
CA VAL A 53 -8.18 0.91 8.68
C VAL A 53 -9.42 1.72 9.05
N ALA A 54 -9.23 2.77 9.85
CA ALA A 54 -10.30 3.67 10.30
C ALA A 54 -10.32 5.01 9.52
N GLU A 55 -9.40 5.18 8.58
CA GLU A 55 -9.35 6.34 7.69
C GLU A 55 -10.54 6.38 6.72
N GLN A 56 -10.86 7.60 6.27
CA GLN A 56 -11.80 7.80 5.18
C GLN A 56 -11.23 7.25 3.86
N GLY A 57 -12.11 6.90 2.93
CA GLY A 57 -11.78 6.36 1.60
C GLY A 57 -10.98 7.24 0.66
N ARG A 58 -10.53 8.41 1.13
CA ARG A 58 -9.76 9.39 0.35
C ARG A 58 -8.35 9.62 0.92
N ASN A 59 -8.07 9.13 2.14
CA ASN A 59 -6.79 9.33 2.82
C ASN A 59 -5.88 8.09 2.70
N PHE A 60 -5.45 7.78 1.48
CA PHE A 60 -4.66 6.58 1.18
C PHE A 60 -3.30 6.51 1.89
N SER A 61 -2.65 7.65 2.15
CA SER A 61 -1.43 7.68 2.95
C SER A 61 -1.68 7.23 4.39
N GLY A 62 -2.82 7.64 4.97
CA GLY A 62 -3.26 7.16 6.27
C GLY A 62 -3.58 5.67 6.28
N HIS A 63 -4.15 5.13 5.18
CA HIS A 63 -4.39 3.68 5.05
C HIS A 63 -3.09 2.89 5.14
N LEU A 64 -2.08 3.30 4.35
CA LEU A 64 -0.76 2.66 4.36
C LEU A 64 -0.09 2.78 5.74
N ALA A 65 -0.13 3.96 6.35
CA ALA A 65 0.48 4.18 7.66
C ALA A 65 -0.17 3.35 8.78
N GLN A 66 -1.51 3.30 8.84
CA GLN A 66 -2.23 2.54 9.87
C GLN A 66 -2.04 1.03 9.73
N SER A 67 -1.95 0.53 8.50
CA SER A 67 -1.85 -0.90 8.21
C SER A 67 -0.42 -1.43 8.17
N ALA A 68 0.60 -0.57 8.17
CA ALA A 68 2.00 -0.95 7.93
C ALA A 68 2.48 -2.14 8.78
N ARG A 69 2.11 -2.17 10.07
CA ARG A 69 2.49 -3.24 10.99
C ARG A 69 1.99 -4.63 10.59
N ASP A 70 0.95 -4.72 9.77
CA ASP A 70 0.31 -5.98 9.40
C ASP A 70 0.95 -6.60 8.14
N TRP A 71 1.69 -5.82 7.34
CA TRP A 71 2.20 -6.27 6.03
C TRP A 71 3.67 -5.96 5.78
N VAL A 72 4.28 -5.05 6.55
CA VAL A 72 5.72 -4.81 6.54
C VAL A 72 6.40 -5.96 7.27
N GLU A 73 7.16 -6.76 6.54
CA GLU A 73 7.82 -7.94 7.11
C GLU A 73 9.25 -8.12 6.57
N PRO A 74 10.14 -8.75 7.34
CA PRO A 74 11.47 -9.09 6.87
C PRO A 74 11.42 -9.97 5.63
N GLY A 75 12.28 -9.68 4.65
CA GLY A 75 12.42 -10.50 3.43
C GLY A 75 11.66 -9.97 2.22
N ILE A 76 10.61 -9.15 2.40
CA ILE A 76 9.99 -8.42 1.29
C ILE A 76 10.87 -7.22 0.93
N THR A 77 11.25 -7.11 -0.34
CA THR A 77 12.12 -6.02 -0.81
C THR A 77 11.34 -4.89 -1.47
N HIS A 78 10.19 -5.20 -2.08
CA HIS A 78 9.35 -4.19 -2.72
C HIS A 78 7.87 -4.43 -2.45
N TYR A 79 7.14 -3.33 -2.33
CA TYR A 79 5.68 -3.32 -2.22
C TYR A 79 5.11 -2.65 -3.47
N VAL A 80 4.18 -3.32 -4.14
CA VAL A 80 3.41 -2.73 -5.25
C VAL A 80 2.02 -2.39 -4.76
N VAL A 81 1.71 -1.09 -4.71
CA VAL A 81 0.40 -0.60 -4.27
C VAL A 81 -0.53 -0.48 -5.47
N VAL A 82 -1.66 -1.18 -5.41
CA VAL A 82 -2.68 -1.24 -6.46
C VAL A 82 -4.01 -0.76 -5.88
N PRO A 83 -4.47 0.46 -6.21
CA PRO A 83 -5.81 0.92 -5.92
C PRO A 83 -6.89 -0.02 -6.49
N ASP A 84 -8.05 -0.08 -5.85
CA ASP A 84 -9.18 -0.95 -6.23
C ASP A 84 -9.81 -0.62 -7.59
N ASP A 85 -9.63 0.60 -8.07
CA ASP A 85 -10.10 1.09 -9.38
C ASP A 85 -9.06 0.93 -10.50
N LEU A 86 -7.88 0.38 -10.22
CA LEU A 86 -6.81 0.17 -11.20
C LEU A 86 -6.50 -1.32 -11.41
N LEU A 87 -6.19 -1.67 -12.66
CA LEU A 87 -5.67 -2.98 -13.02
C LEU A 87 -4.24 -2.86 -13.55
N LEU A 88 -3.34 -3.68 -13.02
CA LEU A 88 -1.99 -3.80 -13.57
C LEU A 88 -2.04 -4.49 -14.93
N ASN A 89 -1.18 -4.05 -15.86
CA ASN A 89 -0.97 -4.71 -17.15
C ASN A 89 -0.85 -6.24 -16.94
N PRO A 90 -1.66 -7.09 -17.60
CA PRO A 90 -1.69 -8.53 -17.37
C PRO A 90 -0.33 -9.24 -17.52
N GLN A 91 0.59 -8.65 -18.28
CA GLN A 91 1.93 -9.19 -18.47
C GLN A 91 2.88 -8.93 -17.30
N ILE A 92 2.48 -8.12 -16.31
CA ILE A 92 3.32 -7.80 -15.14
C ILE A 92 3.07 -8.78 -14.00
N ASP A 93 4.12 -9.31 -13.40
CA ASP A 93 4.07 -10.21 -12.25
C ASP A 93 5.22 -9.91 -11.27
N GLU A 94 5.29 -10.66 -10.17
CA GLU A 94 6.35 -10.51 -9.17
C GLU A 94 7.77 -10.77 -9.68
N ASN A 95 7.92 -11.53 -10.77
CA ASN A 95 9.21 -11.91 -11.34
C ASN A 95 9.76 -10.86 -12.31
N ASN A 96 8.88 -10.11 -12.97
CA ASN A 96 9.27 -9.17 -14.01
C ASN A 96 9.06 -7.68 -13.66
N LEU A 97 8.31 -7.35 -12.59
CA LEU A 97 7.96 -5.97 -12.23
C LEU A 97 9.18 -5.03 -12.17
N VAL A 98 10.22 -5.44 -11.45
CA VAL A 98 11.44 -4.64 -11.23
C VAL A 98 12.17 -4.38 -12.56
N ALA A 99 12.28 -5.40 -13.40
CA ALA A 99 12.90 -5.29 -14.72
C ALA A 99 12.06 -4.42 -15.68
N ALA A 100 10.74 -4.59 -15.67
CA ALA A 100 9.81 -3.81 -16.49
C ALA A 100 9.86 -2.31 -16.16
N LEU A 101 10.04 -1.98 -14.88
CA LEU A 101 10.23 -0.60 -14.40
C LEU A 101 11.68 -0.10 -14.50
N LYS A 102 12.62 -0.95 -14.97
CA LYS A 102 14.05 -0.65 -15.10
C LYS A 102 14.68 -0.14 -13.80
N LEU A 103 14.31 -0.74 -12.67
CA LEU A 103 14.82 -0.35 -11.35
C LEU A 103 16.14 -1.04 -11.05
N ALA A 104 17.13 -0.27 -10.60
CA ALA A 104 18.35 -0.82 -10.02
C ALA A 104 18.09 -1.32 -8.58
N PRO A 105 18.98 -2.14 -8.01
CA PRO A 105 18.86 -2.60 -6.62
C PRO A 105 18.68 -1.43 -5.64
N GLY A 106 17.67 -1.54 -4.76
CA GLY A 106 17.35 -0.51 -3.76
C GLY A 106 16.59 0.71 -4.30
N GLN A 107 16.21 0.73 -5.59
CA GLN A 107 15.40 1.80 -6.15
C GLN A 107 13.91 1.54 -6.01
N ALA A 108 13.13 2.62 -5.94
CA ALA A 108 11.69 2.61 -5.96
C ALA A 108 11.16 3.46 -7.12
N TYR A 109 9.91 3.21 -7.50
CA TYR A 109 9.21 3.98 -8.52
C TYR A 109 7.99 4.68 -7.93
N ILE A 110 7.94 6.00 -8.08
CA ILE A 110 6.74 6.81 -7.82
C ILE A 110 6.54 7.66 -9.07
N LYS A 111 5.41 7.45 -9.76
CA LYS A 111 5.16 8.08 -11.07
C LYS A 111 5.21 9.61 -10.99
N ASN A 112 4.51 10.17 -10.01
CA ASN A 112 4.37 11.61 -9.84
C ASN A 112 4.51 11.96 -8.35
N LEU A 113 5.36 12.93 -8.06
CA LEU A 113 5.34 13.66 -6.81
C LEU A 113 4.79 15.06 -7.12
N ILE A 114 3.84 15.52 -6.32
CA ILE A 114 3.32 16.88 -6.41
C ILE A 114 3.85 17.69 -5.25
N SER A 115 4.27 18.93 -5.52
CA SER A 115 4.65 19.85 -4.46
C SER A 115 3.42 20.28 -3.66
N ALA A 116 3.62 20.62 -2.38
CA ALA A 116 2.52 21.00 -1.52
C ALA A 116 1.79 22.27 -2.02
N ASP A 117 2.50 23.21 -2.65
CA ASP A 117 1.90 24.43 -3.23
C ASP A 117 1.02 24.12 -4.46
N ALA A 118 1.29 23.03 -5.18
CA ALA A 118 0.50 22.59 -6.32
C ALA A 118 -0.81 21.88 -5.91
N LEU A 119 -0.98 21.52 -4.62
CA LEU A 119 -2.19 20.87 -4.13
C LEU A 119 -3.45 21.71 -4.36
N ARG A 120 -3.33 23.04 -4.43
CA ARG A 120 -4.45 23.95 -4.75
C ARG A 120 -5.02 23.76 -6.17
N PHE A 121 -4.25 23.12 -7.06
CA PHE A 121 -4.64 22.80 -8.44
C PHE A 121 -4.92 21.31 -8.64
N ALA A 122 -4.68 20.49 -7.60
CA ALA A 122 -5.05 19.08 -7.63
C ALA A 122 -6.57 18.95 -7.40
N TRP A 123 -7.06 17.71 -7.49
CA TRP A 123 -8.45 17.43 -7.10
C TRP A 123 -8.73 17.98 -5.70
N PRO A 124 -9.92 18.58 -5.45
CA PRO A 124 -10.19 19.32 -4.22
C PRO A 124 -9.84 18.56 -2.93
N TRP A 125 -9.96 17.24 -2.96
CA TRP A 125 -9.69 16.36 -1.83
C TRP A 125 -8.21 16.18 -1.51
N ALA A 126 -7.29 16.41 -2.45
CA ALA A 126 -5.86 16.28 -2.20
C ALA A 126 -5.37 17.34 -1.21
N GLY A 127 -5.84 18.58 -1.35
CA GLY A 127 -5.55 19.67 -0.42
C GLY A 127 -6.17 19.43 0.96
N GLU A 128 -7.43 18.97 1.01
CA GLU A 128 -8.11 18.63 2.25
C GLU A 128 -7.41 17.50 3.01
N VAL A 129 -7.09 16.40 2.34
CA VAL A 129 -6.36 15.26 2.93
C VAL A 129 -4.99 15.68 3.43
N ALA A 130 -4.23 16.45 2.64
CA ALA A 130 -2.91 16.93 3.06
C ALA A 130 -2.98 17.88 4.27
N ALA A 131 -3.97 18.79 4.30
CA ALA A 131 -4.16 19.73 5.39
C ALA A 131 -4.73 19.08 6.67
N THR A 132 -5.53 18.02 6.51
CA THR A 132 -6.16 17.28 7.61
C THR A 132 -5.39 16.03 8.01
N PHE A 133 -4.27 15.73 7.35
CA PHE A 133 -3.35 14.65 7.73
C PHE A 133 -2.78 14.93 9.12
N ARG A 134 -3.57 14.63 10.13
CA ARG A 134 -3.13 14.49 11.51
C ARG A 134 -2.76 13.04 11.65
N ARG A 135 -1.50 12.76 11.96
CA ARG A 135 -1.12 11.45 12.47
C ARG A 135 -1.99 11.17 13.70
N SER A 136 -3.05 10.39 13.54
CA SER A 136 -3.81 9.89 14.67
C SER A 136 -2.96 8.80 15.32
N SER A 137 -2.17 9.19 16.32
CA SER A 137 -1.46 8.25 17.20
C SER A 137 -2.41 7.39 18.03
N ARG A 138 -3.72 7.71 18.03
CA ARG A 138 -4.71 7.02 18.86
C ARG A 138 -4.97 5.57 18.43
N MET A 139 -4.57 5.17 17.22
CA MET A 139 -4.62 3.79 16.73
C MET A 139 -3.26 3.24 16.24
N LEU A 140 -2.21 4.07 16.28
CA LEU A 140 -0.84 3.67 15.97
C LEU A 140 -0.10 3.59 17.30
N ASP A 141 0.23 2.38 17.74
CA ASP A 141 1.19 2.20 18.83
C ASP A 141 2.59 2.54 18.30
N THR A 142 2.91 3.84 18.29
CA THR A 142 4.18 4.36 17.80
C THR A 142 5.27 4.33 18.86
N ALA A 143 4.94 3.98 20.10
CA ALA A 143 5.89 4.02 21.21
C ALA A 143 7.08 3.07 20.96
N ALA A 144 6.82 1.90 20.38
CA ALA A 144 7.85 0.92 20.04
C ALA A 144 8.60 1.20 18.72
N LEU A 145 8.19 2.22 17.95
CA LEU A 145 8.75 2.56 16.63
C LEU A 145 9.56 3.86 16.64
N LEU A 146 9.54 4.60 17.74
CA LEU A 146 10.36 5.79 17.92
C LEU A 146 11.69 5.38 18.56
N PRO A 147 12.83 5.95 18.13
CA PRO A 147 14.10 5.74 18.83
C PRO A 147 13.99 6.26 20.27
N ASP A 148 14.72 5.61 21.18
CA ASP A 148 14.80 6.05 22.57
C ASP A 148 15.21 7.53 22.64
N ALA A 149 14.48 8.28 23.45
CA ALA A 149 14.83 9.68 23.71
C ALA A 149 16.18 9.69 24.43
N ALA A 150 17.22 10.17 23.73
CA ALA A 150 18.53 10.47 24.30
C ALA A 150 18.43 11.55 25.39
#